data_AF-A0A6A5AT37-F1
#
_entry.id   AF-A0A6A5AT37-F1
#
_cell.length_a   1.000
_cell.length_b   1.000
_cell.length_c   1.000
_cell.angle_alpha   90.00
_cell.angle_beta   90.00
_cell.angle_gamma   90.00
#
_symmetry.space_group_name_H-M   'P 1'
#
loop_
_entity.id
_entity.type
_entity.pdbx_description
1 polymer ?
#
loop_
_entity_poly.entity_id
_entity_poly.type
_entity_poly.pdbx_seq_one_letter_code
_entity_poly.pdbx_strand_id
1 'polypeptide(L)'
;MTPDVTYCQLTPTEEKQLHHDDHICPPLFPHEGLPRWPGVSTATAFLRSLDLFGTSMFAVGGSLAAANTGCDLIGCIIVGTIAAVGGGTWRDVIVLHKQPFWVQEWEYLVLSGAVAACMFLTWRLLPPGQTLWGAALKTSTGDAGVLLEWGDAVGIGVCAVIGAMNGIRSDCPMFISALCGMITATFGGLTRDVVLNQPVRILYSHAEVYAIIAFTGAATYLSMHRMAPKQQA
;
A
#
# COMPACT_ATOMS: atom_id res chain seq x y z
N MET A 1 11.76 23.36 -23.43
CA MET A 1 11.52 22.00 -23.97
C MET A 1 10.53 21.32 -23.07
N THR A 2 9.26 21.57 -23.31
CA THR A 2 8.11 20.83 -22.77
C THR A 2 7.70 19.83 -23.84
N PRO A 3 7.42 18.56 -23.54
CA PRO A 3 6.92 17.65 -24.56
C PRO A 3 5.46 18.00 -24.88
N ASP A 4 5.17 18.18 -26.17
CA ASP A 4 3.84 18.40 -26.74
C ASP A 4 2.90 17.24 -26.42
N VAL A 5 1.74 17.55 -25.86
CA VAL A 5 0.63 16.62 -25.69
C VAL A 5 -0.25 16.73 -26.92
N THR A 6 0.00 15.87 -27.91
CA THR A 6 -0.85 15.76 -29.11
C THR A 6 -2.17 15.08 -28.73
N TYR A 7 -3.24 15.87 -28.60
CA TYR A 7 -4.60 15.32 -28.57
C TYR A 7 -4.88 14.64 -29.91
N CYS A 8 -5.06 13.32 -29.89
CA CYS A 8 -5.51 12.56 -31.05
C CYS A 8 -6.96 13.00 -31.36
N GLN A 9 -7.13 13.87 -32.36
CA GLN A 9 -8.45 14.24 -32.89
C GLN A 9 -8.84 13.17 -33.93
N LEU A 10 -9.75 12.26 -33.57
CA LEU A 10 -10.31 11.28 -34.48
C LEU A 10 -11.30 11.95 -35.45
N THR A 11 -11.28 11.53 -36.71
CA THR A 11 -12.17 12.03 -37.76
C THR A 11 -13.58 11.40 -37.67
N PRO A 12 -14.65 12.06 -38.16
CA PRO A 12 -16.03 11.56 -38.04
C PRO A 12 -16.29 10.19 -38.67
N THR A 13 -15.41 9.75 -39.58
CA THR A 13 -15.42 8.41 -40.18
C THR A 13 -14.93 7.31 -39.25
N GLU A 14 -14.01 7.62 -38.33
CA GLU A 14 -13.45 6.66 -37.36
C GLU A 14 -14.43 6.40 -36.20
N GLU A 15 -15.23 7.40 -35.81
CA GLU A 15 -16.28 7.26 -34.79
C GLU A 15 -17.36 6.25 -35.20
N LYS A 16 -17.65 6.16 -36.51
CA LYS A 16 -18.66 5.25 -37.05
C LYS A 16 -18.20 3.79 -37.14
N GLN A 17 -16.88 3.56 -37.25
CA GLN A 17 -16.30 2.22 -37.20
C GLN A 17 -16.20 1.70 -35.75
N LEU A 18 -16.00 2.59 -34.78
CA LEU A 18 -15.97 2.23 -33.35
C LEU A 18 -17.30 1.67 -32.84
N HIS A 19 -18.43 2.02 -33.46
CA HIS A 19 -19.76 1.51 -33.08
C HIS A 19 -20.09 0.11 -33.66
N HIS A 20 -19.24 -0.47 -34.52
CA HIS A 20 -19.49 -1.78 -35.12
C HIS A 20 -18.58 -2.89 -34.59
N ASP A 21 -17.48 -2.54 -33.93
CA ASP A 21 -16.52 -3.47 -33.34
C ASP A 21 -16.66 -3.50 -31.80
N ASP A 22 -17.67 -4.21 -31.28
CA ASP A 22 -17.86 -4.50 -29.85
C ASP A 22 -16.80 -5.48 -29.27
N HIS A 23 -15.58 -5.45 -29.78
CA HIS A 23 -14.47 -6.26 -29.29
C HIS A 23 -13.29 -5.40 -28.81
N ILE A 24 -13.41 -5.03 -27.54
CA ILE A 24 -12.31 -4.82 -26.57
C ILE A 24 -11.32 -3.72 -26.98
N CYS A 25 -11.68 -2.45 -26.78
CA CYS A 25 -10.69 -1.45 -26.44
C CYS A 25 -9.91 -1.96 -25.20
N PRO A 26 -8.57 -2.05 -25.23
CA PRO A 26 -7.82 -2.25 -24.00
C PRO A 26 -8.18 -1.12 -23.03
N PRO A 27 -8.36 -1.39 -21.72
CA PRO A 27 -8.67 -0.35 -20.77
C PRO A 27 -7.63 0.77 -20.91
N LEU A 28 -8.10 2.02 -20.97
CA LEU A 28 -7.27 3.22 -21.22
C LEU A 28 -6.11 3.36 -20.22
N PHE A 29 -6.15 2.59 -19.12
CA PHE A 29 -5.08 2.43 -18.14
C PHE A 29 -4.92 0.94 -17.81
N PRO A 30 -3.70 0.37 -17.90
CA PRO A 30 -3.47 -0.98 -17.42
C PRO A 30 -3.69 -1.00 -15.90
N HIS A 31 -4.77 -1.62 -15.45
CA HIS A 31 -4.89 -2.04 -14.05
C HIS A 31 -3.60 -2.79 -13.66
N GLU A 32 -3.14 -2.69 -12.41
CA GLU A 32 -1.87 -3.28 -11.93
C GLU A 32 -1.74 -4.82 -12.06
N GLY A 33 -2.58 -5.48 -12.88
CA GLY A 33 -2.66 -6.92 -13.04
C GLY A 33 -3.54 -7.58 -11.98
N LEU A 34 -4.25 -6.77 -11.16
CA LEU A 34 -5.25 -7.22 -10.20
C LEU A 34 -6.65 -6.72 -10.62
N PRO A 35 -7.72 -7.47 -10.32
CA PRO A 35 -9.06 -6.97 -10.49
C PRO A 35 -9.28 -5.75 -9.60
N ARG A 36 -10.03 -4.76 -10.10
CA ARG A 36 -10.32 -3.51 -9.37
C ARG A 36 -11.04 -3.77 -8.04
N TRP A 37 -11.94 -4.75 -8.04
CA TRP A 37 -12.77 -5.09 -6.88
C TRP A 37 -12.21 -6.30 -6.11
N PRO A 38 -12.22 -6.25 -4.76
CA PRO A 38 -11.81 -7.38 -3.94
C PRO A 38 -12.76 -8.56 -4.10
N GLY A 39 -12.23 -9.76 -3.94
CA GLY A 39 -13.02 -10.99 -3.97
C GLY A 39 -12.22 -12.17 -3.43
N VAL A 40 -12.90 -13.29 -3.18
CA VAL A 40 -12.27 -14.53 -2.68
C VAL A 40 -12.37 -15.69 -3.66
N SER A 41 -13.04 -15.47 -4.80
CA SER A 41 -13.33 -16.48 -5.82
C SER A 41 -12.13 -16.82 -6.70
N THR A 42 -11.16 -15.91 -6.84
CA THR A 42 -10.00 -16.07 -7.71
C THR A 42 -8.74 -15.62 -6.97
N ALA A 43 -7.60 -16.26 -7.22
CA ALA A 43 -6.33 -15.92 -6.57
C ALA A 43 -5.96 -14.44 -6.72
N THR A 44 -6.19 -13.84 -7.89
CA THR A 44 -5.95 -12.41 -8.13
C THR A 44 -6.90 -11.51 -7.33
N ALA A 45 -8.17 -11.89 -7.19
CA ALA A 45 -9.13 -11.16 -6.36
C ALA A 45 -8.77 -11.26 -4.86
N PHE A 46 -8.26 -12.40 -4.44
CA PHE A 46 -7.80 -12.60 -3.07
C PHE A 46 -6.56 -11.73 -2.76
N LEU A 47 -5.60 -11.68 -3.69
CA LEU A 47 -4.44 -10.78 -3.58
C LEU A 47 -4.86 -9.31 -3.50
N ARG A 48 -5.88 -8.89 -4.26
CA ARG A 48 -6.44 -7.54 -4.15
C ARG A 48 -7.03 -7.29 -2.76
N SER A 49 -7.71 -8.26 -2.20
CA SER A 49 -8.28 -8.15 -0.84
C SER A 49 -7.18 -8.00 0.21
N LEU A 50 -6.08 -8.75 0.07
CA LEU A 50 -4.91 -8.59 0.92
C LEU A 50 -4.28 -7.20 0.77
N ASP A 51 -4.20 -6.67 -0.45
CA ASP A 51 -3.64 -5.34 -0.69
C ASP A 51 -4.41 -4.21 0.00
N LEU A 52 -5.75 -4.23 -0.13
CA LEU A 52 -6.62 -3.28 0.56
C LEU A 52 -6.55 -3.46 2.08
N PHE A 53 -6.40 -4.69 2.55
CA PHE A 53 -6.21 -4.98 3.96
C PHE A 53 -4.88 -4.42 4.49
N GLY A 54 -3.76 -4.64 3.78
CA GLY A 54 -2.47 -4.06 4.12
C GLY A 54 -2.49 -2.54 4.14
N THR A 55 -3.09 -1.93 3.11
CA THR A 55 -3.35 -0.47 3.04
C THR A 55 -4.11 0.02 4.27
N SER A 56 -5.16 -0.71 4.68
CA SER A 56 -5.95 -0.37 5.86
C SER A 56 -5.14 -0.46 7.15
N MET A 57 -4.30 -1.50 7.31
CA MET A 57 -3.45 -1.66 8.48
C MET A 57 -2.42 -0.52 8.60
N PHE A 58 -1.81 -0.10 7.49
CA PHE A 58 -0.92 1.05 7.49
C PHE A 58 -1.65 2.37 7.80
N ALA A 59 -2.88 2.54 7.32
CA ALA A 59 -3.72 3.69 7.67
C ALA A 59 -4.03 3.74 9.17
N VAL A 60 -4.36 2.60 9.78
CA VAL A 60 -4.55 2.46 11.23
C VAL A 60 -3.27 2.87 11.97
N GLY A 61 -2.13 2.27 11.63
CA GLY A 61 -0.85 2.55 12.30
C GLY A 61 -0.43 4.01 12.16
N GLY A 62 -0.54 4.60 10.97
CA GLY A 62 -0.23 6.01 10.72
C GLY A 62 -1.16 6.98 11.44
N SER A 63 -2.47 6.72 11.42
CA SER A 63 -3.44 7.55 12.13
C SER A 63 -3.26 7.46 13.64
N LEU A 64 -2.95 6.29 14.18
CA LEU A 64 -2.73 6.08 15.60
C LEU A 64 -1.44 6.78 16.06
N ALA A 65 -0.36 6.70 15.27
CA ALA A 65 0.88 7.44 15.53
C ALA A 65 0.63 8.96 15.55
N ALA A 66 -0.12 9.49 14.57
CA ALA A 66 -0.46 10.92 14.52
C ALA A 66 -1.31 11.36 15.72
N ALA A 67 -2.30 10.54 16.08
CA ALA A 67 -3.15 10.80 17.24
C ALA A 67 -2.33 10.80 18.56
N ASN A 68 -1.32 9.94 18.67
CA ASN A 68 -0.41 9.89 19.83
C ASN A 68 0.48 11.14 19.92
N THR A 69 0.84 11.74 18.78
CA THR A 69 1.58 13.02 18.74
C THR A 69 0.70 14.25 18.95
N GLY A 70 -0.60 14.07 19.19
CA GLY A 70 -1.55 15.17 19.43
C GLY A 70 -2.07 15.84 18.16
N CYS A 71 -1.97 15.20 16.99
CA CYS A 71 -2.58 15.70 15.76
C CYS A 71 -4.11 15.69 15.84
N ASP A 72 -4.74 16.61 15.14
CA ASP A 72 -6.19 16.67 14.99
C ASP A 72 -6.71 15.63 13.97
N LEU A 73 -8.02 15.59 13.73
CA LEU A 73 -8.64 14.64 12.80
C LEU A 73 -8.02 14.72 11.40
N ILE A 74 -7.79 15.94 10.91
CA ILE A 74 -7.25 16.15 9.57
C ILE A 74 -5.79 15.68 9.51
N GLY A 75 -4.97 16.01 10.51
CA GLY A 75 -3.61 15.48 10.62
C GLY A 75 -3.57 13.96 10.63
N CYS A 76 -4.48 13.31 11.36
CA CYS A 76 -4.57 11.86 11.41
C CYS A 76 -4.96 11.23 10.08
N ILE A 77 -5.92 11.82 9.35
CA ILE A 77 -6.32 11.38 8.02
C ILE A 77 -5.14 11.50 7.04
N ILE A 78 -4.43 12.63 7.07
CA ILE A 78 -3.29 12.89 6.18
C ILE A 78 -2.16 11.89 6.46
N VAL A 79 -1.72 11.78 7.72
CA VAL A 79 -0.61 10.91 8.09
C VAL A 79 -0.96 9.43 7.91
N GLY A 80 -2.19 9.02 8.25
CA GLY A 80 -2.67 7.67 7.97
C GLY A 80 -2.68 7.35 6.49
N THR A 81 -3.15 8.27 5.65
CA THR A 81 -3.14 8.09 4.19
C THR A 81 -1.73 8.03 3.62
N ILE A 82 -0.83 8.93 4.06
CA ILE A 82 0.59 8.92 3.66
C ILE A 82 1.25 7.59 4.05
N ALA A 83 0.99 7.09 5.26
CA ALA A 83 1.52 5.79 5.69
C ALA A 83 1.02 4.64 4.78
N ALA A 84 -0.27 4.67 4.42
CA ALA A 84 -0.92 3.65 3.62
C ALA A 84 -0.42 3.60 2.17
N VAL A 85 -0.31 4.75 1.50
CA VAL A 85 0.06 4.80 0.08
C VAL A 85 1.53 5.13 -0.16
N GLY A 86 2.24 5.62 0.85
CA GLY A 86 3.60 6.13 0.74
C GLY A 86 4.58 5.08 0.25
N GLY A 87 4.56 3.87 0.82
CA GLY A 87 5.47 2.80 0.44
C GLY A 87 5.35 2.41 -1.04
N GLY A 88 4.12 2.21 -1.52
CA GLY A 88 3.84 1.95 -2.94
C GLY A 88 4.21 3.12 -3.84
N THR A 89 3.99 4.36 -3.38
CA THR A 89 4.40 5.57 -4.11
C THR A 89 5.92 5.63 -4.29
N TRP A 90 6.70 5.34 -3.25
CA TRP A 90 8.17 5.29 -3.35
C TRP A 90 8.63 4.22 -4.34
N ARG A 91 8.04 3.03 -4.28
CA ARG A 91 8.30 1.96 -5.26
C ARG A 91 7.99 2.42 -6.69
N ASP A 92 6.79 2.95 -6.92
CA ASP A 92 6.29 3.26 -8.26
C ASP A 92 7.08 4.40 -8.89
N VAL A 93 7.30 5.49 -8.16
CA VAL A 93 7.98 6.69 -8.68
C VAL A 93 9.46 6.44 -8.90
N ILE A 94 10.15 5.83 -7.92
CA ILE A 94 11.62 5.76 -7.92
C ILE A 94 12.14 4.51 -8.59
N VAL A 95 11.52 3.35 -8.30
CA VAL A 95 12.04 2.07 -8.80
C VAL A 95 11.42 1.75 -10.16
N LEU A 96 10.08 1.82 -10.25
CA LEU A 96 9.36 1.37 -11.43
C LEU A 96 9.13 2.47 -12.49
N HIS A 97 9.42 3.73 -12.17
CA HIS A 97 9.17 4.89 -13.04
C HIS A 97 7.71 4.97 -13.54
N LYS A 98 6.76 4.62 -12.67
CA LYS A 98 5.32 4.61 -12.91
C LYS A 98 4.65 5.76 -12.14
N GLN A 99 3.49 6.15 -12.65
CA GLN A 99 2.60 7.02 -11.90
C GLN A 99 2.12 6.31 -10.62
N PRO A 100 1.98 7.01 -9.48
CA PRO A 100 1.49 6.39 -8.26
C PRO A 100 0.12 5.74 -8.45
N PHE A 101 -0.03 4.48 -8.00
CA PHE A 101 -1.23 3.67 -8.20
C PHE A 101 -2.55 4.35 -7.77
N TRP A 102 -2.52 5.10 -6.66
CA TRP A 102 -3.70 5.79 -6.11
C TRP A 102 -4.24 6.93 -6.98
N VAL A 103 -3.48 7.38 -7.99
CA VAL A 103 -3.99 8.35 -8.97
C VAL A 103 -4.95 7.69 -9.95
N GLN A 104 -4.71 6.41 -10.27
CA GLN A 104 -5.59 5.62 -11.14
C GLN A 104 -6.72 4.98 -10.33
N GLU A 105 -6.42 4.57 -9.10
CA GLU A 105 -7.32 3.87 -8.20
C GLU A 105 -7.57 4.71 -6.95
N TRP A 106 -8.46 5.69 -7.08
CA TRP A 106 -8.83 6.63 -6.02
C TRP A 106 -9.43 5.95 -4.78
N GLU A 107 -9.89 4.70 -4.93
CA GLU A 107 -10.46 3.88 -3.85
C GLU A 107 -9.48 3.69 -2.68
N TYR A 108 -8.17 3.65 -2.96
CA TYR A 108 -7.15 3.54 -1.92
C TYR A 108 -7.13 4.76 -1.01
N LEU A 109 -7.29 5.97 -1.56
CA LEU A 109 -7.33 7.21 -0.78
C LEU A 109 -8.58 7.30 0.09
N VAL A 110 -9.72 6.90 -0.47
CA VAL A 110 -11.00 6.91 0.25
C VAL A 110 -10.99 5.86 1.37
N LEU A 111 -10.48 4.67 1.10
CA LEU A 111 -10.32 3.62 2.10
C LEU A 111 -9.38 4.07 3.22
N SER A 112 -8.18 4.52 2.90
CA SER A 112 -7.19 4.94 3.92
C SER A 112 -7.70 6.13 4.73
N GLY A 113 -8.33 7.11 4.08
CA GLY A 113 -8.91 8.26 4.75
C GLY A 113 -10.06 7.89 5.69
N ALA A 114 -10.97 7.01 5.24
CA ALA A 114 -12.07 6.52 6.07
C ALA A 114 -11.56 5.71 7.28
N VAL A 115 -10.61 4.81 7.05
CA VAL A 115 -10.00 4.00 8.12
C VAL A 115 -9.26 4.89 9.13
N ALA A 116 -8.49 5.88 8.67
CA ALA A 116 -7.81 6.83 9.53
C ALA A 116 -8.80 7.69 10.35
N ALA A 117 -9.88 8.18 9.73
CA ALA A 117 -10.92 8.92 10.43
C ALA A 117 -11.60 8.07 11.51
N CYS A 118 -11.98 6.82 11.17
CA CYS A 118 -12.53 5.86 12.11
C CYS A 118 -11.57 5.59 13.27
N MET A 119 -10.28 5.44 12.98
CA MET A 119 -9.25 5.22 13.99
C MET A 119 -9.08 6.44 14.92
N PHE A 120 -9.11 7.66 14.39
CA PHE A 120 -9.09 8.86 15.23
C PHE A 120 -10.32 8.94 16.15
N LEU A 121 -11.51 8.60 15.64
CA LEU A 121 -12.74 8.59 16.43
C LEU A 121 -12.70 7.54 17.54
N THR A 122 -12.27 6.32 17.24
CA THR A 122 -12.11 5.28 18.27
C THR A 122 -11.07 5.69 19.29
N TRP A 123 -9.93 6.27 18.87
CA TRP A 123 -8.92 6.84 19.78
C TRP A 123 -9.51 7.90 20.72
N ARG A 124 -10.38 8.79 20.23
CA ARG A 124 -11.01 9.83 21.04
C ARG A 124 -12.05 9.28 22.02
N LEU A 125 -12.81 8.25 21.62
CA LEU A 125 -13.92 7.70 22.40
C LEU A 125 -13.47 6.72 23.49
N LEU A 126 -12.29 6.10 23.35
CA LEU A 126 -11.81 5.09 24.28
C LEU A 126 -11.10 5.69 25.50
N PRO A 127 -11.55 5.38 26.74
CA PRO A 127 -10.81 5.68 27.95
C PRO A 127 -9.44 4.99 27.97
N PRO A 128 -8.41 5.60 28.58
CA PRO A 128 -7.12 4.93 28.81
C PRO A 128 -7.31 3.60 29.56
N GLY A 129 -6.69 2.51 29.09
CA GLY A 129 -6.69 1.21 29.79
C GLY A 129 -7.75 0.19 29.36
N GLN A 130 -8.61 0.47 28.37
CA GLN A 130 -9.46 -0.57 27.77
C GLN A 130 -8.74 -1.32 26.64
N THR A 131 -8.80 -2.64 26.69
CA THR A 131 -8.36 -3.55 25.62
C THR A 131 -9.47 -3.74 24.61
N LEU A 132 -9.19 -3.49 23.33
CA LEU A 132 -10.09 -3.82 22.23
C LEU A 132 -9.60 -5.13 21.61
N TRP A 133 -10.45 -6.16 21.67
CA TRP A 133 -10.13 -7.50 21.15
C TRP A 133 -8.79 -8.07 21.68
N GLY A 134 -8.47 -7.81 22.95
CA GLY A 134 -7.23 -8.30 23.58
C GLY A 134 -5.96 -7.51 23.22
N ALA A 135 -6.03 -6.52 22.34
CA ALA A 135 -4.95 -5.58 22.06
C ALA A 135 -5.23 -4.24 22.76
N ALA A 136 -4.27 -3.77 23.56
CA ALA A 136 -4.36 -2.43 24.15
C ALA A 136 -4.16 -1.39 23.03
N LEU A 137 -5.16 -0.55 22.78
CA LEU A 137 -5.03 0.62 21.91
C LEU A 137 -4.26 1.73 22.61
N LYS A 138 -4.57 1.94 23.88
CA LYS A 138 -3.85 2.82 24.81
C LYS A 138 -3.25 1.97 25.92
N THR A 139 -1.93 1.94 26.00
CA THR A 139 -1.24 1.40 27.17
C THR A 139 -1.64 2.21 28.41
N SER A 140 -1.53 1.64 29.62
CA SER A 140 -1.84 2.32 30.90
C SER A 140 -1.11 3.67 31.05
N THR A 141 0.01 3.85 30.36
CA THR A 141 0.85 5.06 30.29
C THR A 141 0.37 6.11 29.26
N GLY A 142 -0.61 5.78 28.41
CA GLY A 142 -1.13 6.66 27.35
C GLY A 142 -0.53 6.45 25.96
N ASP A 143 0.53 5.64 25.83
CA ASP A 143 1.19 5.36 24.55
C ASP A 143 0.39 4.41 23.64
N ALA A 144 0.63 4.54 22.32
CA ALA A 144 0.12 3.63 21.30
C ALA A 144 0.52 2.19 21.64
N GLY A 145 -0.48 1.37 21.99
CA GLY A 145 -0.24 0.03 22.49
C GLY A 145 -0.01 -1.01 21.38
N VAL A 146 -0.11 -2.28 21.78
CA VAL A 146 0.13 -3.50 21.00
C VAL A 146 -0.49 -3.47 19.59
N LEU A 147 -1.64 -2.80 19.39
CA LEU A 147 -2.28 -2.76 18.07
C LEU A 147 -1.42 -2.09 16.98
N LEU A 148 -0.62 -1.08 17.33
CA LEU A 148 0.29 -0.42 16.38
C LEU A 148 1.38 -1.37 15.90
N GLU A 149 1.96 -2.14 16.82
CA GLU A 149 3.03 -3.09 16.53
C GLU A 149 2.56 -4.24 15.64
N TRP A 150 1.38 -4.79 15.93
CA TRP A 150 0.82 -5.91 15.17
C TRP A 150 0.27 -5.47 13.81
N GLY A 151 -0.41 -4.33 13.75
CA GLY A 151 -0.90 -3.76 12.49
C GLY A 151 0.26 -3.50 11.51
N ASP A 152 1.35 -2.93 12.02
CA ASP A 152 2.57 -2.73 11.25
C ASP A 152 3.18 -4.07 10.80
N ALA A 153 3.29 -5.07 11.68
CA ALA A 153 3.88 -6.37 11.33
C ALA A 153 3.09 -7.09 10.21
N VAL A 154 1.77 -7.06 10.28
CA VAL A 154 0.88 -7.66 9.27
C VAL A 154 0.95 -6.86 7.96
N GLY A 155 0.94 -5.53 8.05
CA GLY A 155 1.09 -4.64 6.89
C GLY A 155 2.39 -4.89 6.13
N ILE A 156 3.52 -5.01 6.83
CA ILE A 156 4.83 -5.35 6.22
C ILE A 156 4.75 -6.63 5.40
N GLY A 157 4.23 -7.72 5.98
CA GLY A 157 4.26 -9.02 5.33
C GLY A 157 3.48 -9.02 4.01
N VAL A 158 2.30 -8.41 4.04
CA VAL A 158 1.44 -8.23 2.87
C VAL A 158 2.11 -7.34 1.82
N CYS A 159 2.59 -6.16 2.21
CA CYS A 159 3.20 -5.20 1.29
C CYS A 159 4.55 -5.69 0.73
N ALA A 160 5.30 -6.52 1.46
CA ALA A 160 6.52 -7.13 0.98
C ALA A 160 6.25 -8.06 -0.20
N VAL A 161 5.22 -8.90 -0.11
CA VAL A 161 4.82 -9.82 -1.18
C VAL A 161 4.24 -9.07 -2.37
N ILE A 162 3.32 -8.13 -2.13
CA ILE A 162 2.67 -7.36 -3.20
C ILE A 162 3.67 -6.48 -3.94
N GLY A 163 4.56 -5.80 -3.22
CA GLY A 163 5.62 -5.00 -3.82
C GLY A 163 6.57 -5.86 -4.67
N ALA A 164 6.90 -7.07 -4.22
CA ALA A 164 7.72 -7.99 -4.99
C ALA A 164 7.03 -8.49 -6.27
N MET A 165 5.73 -8.75 -6.19
CA MET A 165 4.91 -9.11 -7.34
C MET A 165 4.84 -7.97 -8.37
N ASN A 166 4.67 -6.72 -7.94
CA ASN A 166 4.65 -5.56 -8.84
C ASN A 166 6.02 -5.33 -9.51
N GLY A 167 7.12 -5.67 -8.82
CA GLY A 167 8.45 -5.72 -9.42
C GLY A 167 8.54 -6.73 -10.57
N ILE A 168 8.11 -7.98 -10.37
CA ILE A 168 8.09 -9.00 -11.43
C ILE A 168 7.22 -8.56 -12.61
N ARG A 169 6.03 -8.00 -12.34
CA ARG A 169 5.10 -7.52 -13.38
C ARG A 169 5.65 -6.36 -14.21
N SER A 170 6.65 -5.67 -13.69
CA SER A 170 7.35 -4.60 -14.40
C SER A 170 8.63 -5.11 -15.08
N ASP A 171 8.74 -6.43 -15.28
CA ASP A 171 9.89 -7.13 -15.88
C ASP A 171 11.23 -6.80 -15.20
N CYS A 172 11.20 -6.49 -13.90
CA CYS A 172 12.40 -6.18 -13.14
C CYS A 172 13.19 -7.45 -12.77
N PRO A 173 14.53 -7.37 -12.68
CA PRO A 173 15.35 -8.46 -12.16
C PRO A 173 14.91 -8.89 -10.75
N MET A 174 15.08 -10.18 -10.43
CA MET A 174 14.62 -10.77 -9.16
C MET A 174 15.09 -10.01 -7.91
N PHE A 175 16.33 -9.50 -7.92
CA PHE A 175 16.86 -8.67 -6.84
C PHE A 175 16.12 -7.34 -6.68
N ILE A 176 15.83 -6.65 -7.79
CA ILE A 176 15.08 -5.39 -7.81
C ILE A 176 13.63 -5.63 -7.40
N SER A 177 13.03 -6.75 -7.78
CA SER A 177 11.70 -7.14 -7.32
C SER A 177 11.67 -7.37 -5.80
N ALA A 178 12.69 -8.03 -5.23
CA ALA A 178 12.80 -8.18 -3.77
C ALA A 178 12.93 -6.80 -3.07
N LEU A 179 13.73 -5.90 -3.66
CA LEU A 179 13.90 -4.53 -3.19
C LEU A 179 12.58 -3.74 -3.25
N CYS A 180 11.78 -3.90 -4.32
CA CYS A 180 10.45 -3.31 -4.43
C CYS A 180 9.55 -3.74 -3.27
N GLY A 181 9.57 -5.03 -2.91
CA GLY A 181 8.85 -5.55 -1.75
C GLY A 181 9.28 -4.87 -0.44
N MET A 182 10.58 -4.85 -0.17
CA MET A 182 11.13 -4.22 1.03
C MET A 182 10.80 -2.71 1.10
N ILE A 183 10.94 -1.98 0.00
CA ILE A 183 10.62 -0.55 -0.06
C ILE A 183 9.14 -0.33 0.22
N THR A 184 8.26 -1.09 -0.44
CA THR A 184 6.81 -0.97 -0.25
C THR A 184 6.42 -1.18 1.22
N ALA A 185 7.02 -2.17 1.87
CA ALA A 185 6.71 -2.51 3.25
C ALA A 185 7.27 -1.51 4.29
N THR A 186 8.41 -0.88 4.02
CA THR A 186 9.12 -0.08 5.02
C THR A 186 8.97 1.42 4.83
N PHE A 187 8.86 1.90 3.58
CA PHE A 187 8.84 3.33 3.31
C PHE A 187 7.52 4.00 3.71
N GLY A 188 6.41 3.26 3.79
CA GLY A 188 5.16 3.78 4.36
C GLY A 188 5.35 4.22 5.82
N GLY A 189 5.89 3.33 6.65
CA GLY A 189 6.27 3.64 8.04
C GLY A 189 7.33 4.74 8.13
N LEU A 190 8.34 4.71 7.27
CA LEU A 190 9.38 5.73 7.23
C LEU A 190 8.80 7.13 6.97
N THR A 191 7.91 7.26 5.96
CA THR A 191 7.33 8.56 5.61
C THR A 191 6.49 9.15 6.73
N ARG A 192 5.67 8.34 7.44
CA ARG A 192 4.92 8.85 8.59
C ARG A 192 5.83 9.28 9.73
N ASP A 193 6.89 8.53 10.02
CA ASP A 193 7.78 8.81 11.16
C ASP A 193 8.53 10.13 10.90
N VAL A 194 8.98 10.37 9.66
CA VAL A 194 9.59 11.64 9.24
C VAL A 194 8.60 12.80 9.35
N VAL A 195 7.36 12.63 8.88
CA VAL A 195 6.33 13.70 8.95
C VAL A 195 5.97 14.05 10.39
N LEU A 196 5.93 13.06 11.28
CA LEU A 196 5.64 13.25 12.71
C LEU A 196 6.87 13.67 13.53
N ASN A 197 8.03 13.85 12.89
CA ASN A 197 9.30 14.13 13.56
C ASN A 197 9.63 13.14 14.69
N GLN A 198 9.29 11.87 14.46
CA GLN A 198 9.56 10.75 15.36
C GLN A 198 10.82 9.99 14.88
N PRO A 199 11.52 9.29 15.78
CA PRO A 199 12.63 8.43 15.38
C PRO A 199 12.16 7.37 14.38
N VAL A 200 12.72 7.40 13.17
CA VAL A 200 12.36 6.49 12.07
C VAL A 200 12.76 5.06 12.42
N ARG A 201 11.79 4.17 12.65
CA ARG A 201 12.06 2.81 13.19
C ARG A 201 13.12 2.04 12.40
N ILE A 202 13.10 2.09 11.07
CA ILE A 202 14.06 1.35 10.23
C ILE A 202 15.53 1.80 10.43
N LEU A 203 15.78 3.00 10.95
CA LEU A 203 17.14 3.55 11.14
C LEU A 203 17.76 3.22 12.51
N TYR A 204 17.02 2.61 13.44
CA TYR A 204 17.51 2.33 14.80
C TYR A 204 17.78 0.85 15.05
N SER A 205 18.81 0.57 15.86
CA SER A 205 19.40 -0.76 16.03
C SER A 205 18.45 -1.83 16.60
N HIS A 206 17.44 -1.44 17.38
CA HIS A 206 16.43 -2.37 17.89
C HIS A 206 15.42 -2.86 16.82
N ALA A 207 15.41 -2.25 15.63
CA ALA A 207 14.48 -2.53 14.55
C ALA A 207 15.18 -2.93 13.23
N GLU A 208 16.48 -3.27 13.27
CA GLU A 208 17.26 -3.79 12.12
C GLU A 208 16.60 -5.00 11.44
N VAL A 209 15.81 -5.76 12.21
CA VAL A 209 15.11 -6.95 11.71
C VAL A 209 13.95 -6.57 10.76
N TYR A 210 13.44 -5.35 10.79
CA TYR A 210 12.23 -4.94 10.06
C TYR A 210 12.42 -4.97 8.53
N ALA A 211 13.50 -4.35 8.03
CA ALA A 211 13.83 -4.34 6.61
C ALA A 211 14.27 -5.73 6.13
N ILE A 212 15.04 -6.45 6.96
CA ILE A 212 15.54 -7.79 6.65
C ILE A 212 14.36 -8.79 6.57
N ILE A 213 13.38 -8.72 7.48
CA ILE A 213 12.17 -9.57 7.42
C ILE A 213 11.38 -9.26 6.14
N ALA A 214 11.17 -7.99 5.80
CA ALA A 214 10.47 -7.62 4.57
C ALA A 214 11.20 -8.15 3.33
N PHE A 215 12.52 -7.98 3.27
CA PHE A 215 13.34 -8.45 2.15
C PHE A 215 13.36 -9.97 2.04
N THR A 216 13.54 -10.68 3.16
CA THR A 216 13.55 -12.15 3.20
C THR A 216 12.18 -12.74 2.86
N GLY A 217 11.08 -12.12 3.31
CA GLY A 217 9.72 -12.48 2.91
C GLY A 217 9.50 -12.32 1.40
N ALA A 218 9.89 -11.17 0.85
CA ALA A 218 9.85 -10.92 -0.59
C ALA A 218 10.71 -11.94 -1.37
N ALA A 219 11.96 -12.19 -0.93
CA ALA A 219 12.86 -13.14 -1.57
C ALA A 219 12.34 -14.59 -1.52
N THR A 220 11.69 -14.97 -0.41
CA THR A 220 11.07 -16.30 -0.26
C THR A 220 9.91 -16.45 -1.26
N TYR A 221 9.03 -15.45 -1.35
CA TYR A 221 7.96 -15.43 -2.34
C TYR A 221 8.49 -15.55 -3.77
N LEU A 222 9.53 -14.78 -4.12
CA LEU A 222 10.14 -14.81 -5.45
C LEU A 222 10.77 -16.18 -5.75
N SER A 223 11.41 -16.80 -4.76
CA SER A 223 12.00 -18.13 -4.90
C SER A 223 10.94 -19.20 -5.17
N MET A 224 9.82 -19.16 -4.43
CA MET A 224 8.67 -20.02 -4.67
C MET A 224 8.06 -19.78 -6.05
N HIS A 225 7.91 -18.52 -6.46
CA HIS A 225 7.40 -18.15 -7.78
C HIS A 225 8.27 -18.70 -8.91
N ARG A 226 9.60 -18.72 -8.73
CA ARG A 226 10.54 -19.27 -9.71
C ARG A 226 10.46 -20.80 -9.84
N MET A 227 10.15 -21.49 -8.74
CA MET A 227 10.00 -22.95 -8.71
C MET A 227 8.62 -23.42 -9.16
N ALA A 228 7.62 -22.52 -9.15
CA ALA A 228 6.27 -22.86 -9.60
C ALA A 228 6.30 -23.29 -11.07
N PRO A 229 5.70 -24.43 -11.42
CA PRO A 229 5.58 -24.83 -12.82
C PRO A 229 4.79 -23.75 -13.54
N LYS A 230 5.36 -23.20 -14.62
CA LYS A 230 4.63 -22.29 -15.51
C LYS A 230 3.44 -23.06 -16.06
N GLN A 231 2.23 -22.80 -15.55
CA GLN A 231 1.01 -23.27 -16.20
C GLN A 231 0.99 -22.61 -17.58
N GLN A 232 1.34 -23.40 -18.60
CA GLN A 232 1.12 -23.07 -19.99
C GLN A 232 -0.40 -22.96 -20.18
N ALA A 233 -0.90 -21.74 -20.29
CA ALA A 233 -2.22 -21.43 -20.83
C ALA A 233 -2.02 -20.85 -22.22
#